data_AF-A0A173MHT0-F1
#
_entry.id   AF-A0A173MHT0-F1
#
_cell.length_a   1.000
_cell.length_b   1.000
_cell.length_c   1.000
_cell.angle_alpha   90.00
_cell.angle_beta   90.00
_cell.angle_gamma   90.00
#
_symmetry.space_group_name_H-M   'P 1'
#
loop_
_entity.id
_entity.type
_entity.pdbx_description
1 polymer ?
#
loop_
_entity_poly.entity_id
_entity_poly.type
_entity_poly.pdbx_seq_one_letter_code
_entity_poly.pdbx_strand_id
1 'polypeptide(L)'
;MKTASIHELKNELSNVPANELLELCLRLAKFKKENKELLTFLLFEAHDLESYISVVKAYMDEEFISLPATLYLVKKVLRKILRTVNKYIKYSGDKQVETELLIYFCSKVKQAHIALDKSTVLNNLFEQQLKKIDKAINSMHEDLQYDFRRLLKASV
;
A
#
# COMPACT_ATOMS: atom_id res chain seq x y z
N MET A 1 13.57 8.85 -27.86
CA MET A 1 14.48 7.75 -27.46
C MET A 1 13.65 6.51 -27.17
N LYS A 2 14.11 5.32 -27.55
CA LYS A 2 13.47 4.04 -27.20
C LYS A 2 14.01 3.58 -25.85
N THR A 3 13.14 3.40 -24.86
CA THR A 3 13.51 2.88 -23.54
C THR A 3 13.75 1.37 -23.64
N ALA A 4 14.81 0.86 -23.01
CA ALA A 4 15.07 -0.58 -22.92
C ALA A 4 13.97 -1.31 -22.13
N SER A 5 13.71 -2.56 -22.47
CA SER A 5 12.82 -3.46 -21.75
C SER A 5 13.42 -3.90 -20.42
N ILE A 6 12.57 -4.41 -19.51
CA ILE A 6 13.03 -4.97 -18.22
C ILE A 6 13.98 -6.15 -18.43
N HIS A 7 13.79 -6.94 -19.49
CA HIS A 7 14.67 -8.06 -19.79
C HIS A 7 16.07 -7.60 -20.23
N GLU A 8 16.15 -6.61 -21.13
CA GLU A 8 17.42 -6.01 -21.55
C GLU A 8 18.14 -5.35 -20.37
N LEU A 9 17.44 -4.59 -19.54
CA LEU A 9 18.00 -3.98 -18.33
C LEU A 9 18.53 -5.03 -17.35
N LYS A 10 17.80 -6.13 -17.13
CA LYS A 10 18.23 -7.22 -16.25
C LYS A 10 19.53 -7.87 -16.76
N ASN A 11 19.59 -8.17 -18.06
CA ASN A 11 20.78 -8.78 -18.66
C ASN A 11 22.00 -7.87 -18.52
N GLU A 12 21.84 -6.57 -18.77
CA GLU A 12 22.94 -5.61 -18.64
C GLU A 12 23.39 -5.46 -17.18
N LEU A 13 22.46 -5.23 -16.26
CA LEU A 13 22.76 -5.08 -14.82
C LEU A 13 23.44 -6.31 -14.21
N SER A 14 23.18 -7.50 -14.75
CA SER A 14 23.81 -8.75 -14.27
C SER A 14 25.31 -8.82 -14.62
N ASN A 15 25.77 -8.04 -15.59
CA ASN A 15 27.18 -7.97 -16.00
C ASN A 15 27.92 -6.76 -15.39
N VAL A 16 27.21 -5.85 -14.70
CA VAL A 16 27.82 -4.66 -14.08
C VAL A 16 28.57 -5.03 -12.80
N PRO A 17 29.82 -4.59 -12.60
CA PRO A 17 30.54 -4.80 -11.36
C PRO A 17 29.81 -4.22 -10.14
N ALA A 18 29.93 -4.86 -8.98
CA ALA A 18 29.17 -4.48 -7.77
C ALA A 18 29.32 -3.00 -7.37
N ASN A 19 30.53 -2.43 -7.47
CA ASN A 19 30.76 -1.02 -7.15
C ASN A 19 30.05 -0.07 -8.11
N GLU A 20 30.02 -0.39 -9.40
CA GLU A 20 29.29 0.41 -10.40
C GLU A 20 27.78 0.27 -10.24
N LEU A 21 27.31 -0.94 -9.90
CA LEU A 21 25.90 -1.19 -9.61
C LEU A 21 25.41 -0.37 -8.42
N LEU A 22 26.23 -0.24 -7.36
CA LEU A 22 25.95 0.63 -6.22
C LEU A 22 25.75 2.08 -6.68
N GLU A 23 26.66 2.62 -7.50
CA GLU A 23 26.56 3.99 -8.01
C GLU A 23 25.31 4.19 -8.88
N LEU A 24 24.92 3.20 -9.68
CA LEU A 24 23.66 3.24 -10.44
C LEU A 24 22.44 3.27 -9.52
N CYS A 25 22.40 2.43 -8.48
CA CYS A 25 21.33 2.44 -7.47
C CYS A 25 21.24 3.78 -6.75
N LEU A 26 22.38 4.37 -6.35
CA LEU A 26 22.42 5.69 -5.72
C LEU A 26 21.93 6.80 -6.66
N ARG A 27 22.30 6.73 -7.94
CA ARG A 27 21.79 7.68 -8.95
C ARG A 27 20.28 7.56 -9.12
N LEU A 28 19.73 6.35 -9.16
CA LEU A 28 18.28 6.11 -9.22
C LEU A 28 17.55 6.67 -7.99
N ALA A 29 18.11 6.47 -6.80
CA ALA A 29 17.55 6.99 -5.54
C ALA A 29 17.59 8.52 -5.47
N LYS A 30 18.67 9.16 -5.97
CA LYS A 30 18.78 10.63 -6.06
C LYS A 30 17.83 11.21 -7.12
N PHE A 31 17.55 10.47 -8.19
CA PHE A 31 16.71 10.95 -9.29
C PHE A 31 15.23 11.03 -8.92
N LYS A 32 14.70 10.08 -8.14
CA LYS A 32 13.27 10.01 -7.83
C LYS A 32 13.01 9.60 -6.39
N LYS A 33 12.15 10.36 -5.69
CA LYS A 33 11.78 10.12 -4.29
C LYS A 33 11.27 8.70 -4.07
N GLU A 34 10.38 8.21 -4.93
CA GLU A 34 9.80 6.87 -4.81
C GLU A 34 10.84 5.75 -4.95
N ASN A 35 11.94 5.97 -5.68
CA ASN A 35 13.03 5.00 -5.75
C ASN A 35 13.79 4.96 -4.43
N LYS A 36 14.04 6.12 -3.82
CA LYS A 36 14.66 6.21 -2.50
C LYS A 36 13.78 5.55 -1.42
N GLU A 37 12.47 5.80 -1.44
CA GLU A 37 11.52 5.17 -0.51
C GLU A 37 11.51 3.64 -0.68
N LEU A 38 11.44 3.13 -1.91
CA LEU A 38 11.53 1.67 -2.17
C LEU A 38 12.85 1.08 -1.69
N LEU A 39 13.98 1.74 -1.97
CA LEU A 39 15.29 1.27 -1.51
C LEU A 39 15.40 1.30 0.01
N THR A 40 14.75 2.27 0.66
CA THR A 40 14.66 2.34 2.12
C THR A 40 13.92 1.12 2.67
N PHE A 41 12.76 0.80 2.09
CA PHE A 41 12.01 -0.40 2.46
C PHE A 41 12.86 -1.67 2.29
N LEU A 42 13.43 -1.88 1.10
CA LEU A 42 14.19 -3.10 0.78
C LEU A 42 15.41 -3.32 1.67
N LEU A 43 16.10 -2.25 2.07
CA LEU A 43 17.33 -2.35 2.86
C LEU A 43 17.10 -2.31 4.37
N PHE A 44 16.06 -1.63 4.84
CA PHE A 44 15.91 -1.30 6.28
C PHE A 44 14.59 -1.73 6.90
N GLU A 45 13.54 -2.03 6.12
CA GLU A 45 12.20 -2.29 6.69
C GLU A 45 11.66 -3.68 6.32
N ALA A 46 12.13 -4.28 5.21
CA ALA A 46 11.63 -5.55 4.71
C ALA A 46 11.82 -6.74 5.66
N HIS A 47 12.69 -6.62 6.66
CA HIS A 47 12.92 -7.66 7.68
C HIS A 47 11.96 -7.56 8.87
N ASP A 48 11.21 -6.47 9.01
CA ASP A 48 10.23 -6.24 10.08
C ASP A 48 8.95 -5.65 9.48
N LEU A 49 8.14 -6.53 8.89
CA LEU A 49 6.88 -6.15 8.26
C LEU A 49 5.84 -5.66 9.27
N GLU A 50 5.90 -6.12 10.53
CA GLU A 50 4.96 -5.71 11.58
C GLU A 50 5.18 -4.24 11.96
N SER A 51 6.43 -3.84 12.16
CA SER A 51 6.80 -2.44 12.38
C SER A 51 6.44 -1.58 11.16
N TYR A 52 6.74 -2.06 9.95
CA TYR A 52 6.37 -1.36 8.72
C TYR A 52 4.85 -1.12 8.60
N ILE A 53 4.04 -2.15 8.84
CA ILE A 53 2.57 -2.04 8.87
C ILE A 53 2.14 -1.01 9.92
N SER A 54 2.72 -1.07 11.12
CA SER A 54 2.37 -0.16 12.23
C SER A 54 2.62 1.30 11.89
N VAL A 55 3.76 1.61 11.25
CA VAL A 55 4.07 2.97 10.77
C VAL A 55 3.05 3.44 9.74
N VAL A 56 2.67 2.58 8.78
CA VAL A 56 1.67 2.94 7.76
C VAL A 56 0.28 3.13 8.38
N LYS A 57 -0.10 2.33 9.38
CA LYS A 57 -1.35 2.51 10.15
C LYS A 57 -1.36 3.84 10.89
N ALA A 58 -0.27 4.20 11.57
CA ALA A 58 -0.14 5.49 12.25
C ALA A 58 -0.30 6.68 11.28
N TYR A 59 0.30 6.58 10.09
CA TYR A 59 0.07 7.56 9.02
C TYR A 59 -1.42 7.67 8.64
N MET A 60 -2.13 6.54 8.51
CA MET A 60 -3.57 6.59 8.23
C MET A 60 -4.31 7.30 9.36
N ASP A 61 -4.00 6.97 10.62
CA ASP A 61 -4.66 7.58 11.79
C ASP A 61 -4.57 9.11 11.78
N GLU A 62 -3.37 9.65 11.53
CA GLU A 62 -3.15 11.09 11.42
C GLU A 62 -4.01 11.74 10.31
N GLU A 63 -4.08 11.11 9.13
CA GLU A 63 -4.89 11.62 8.02
C GLU A 63 -6.40 11.49 8.32
N PHE A 64 -6.82 10.46 9.06
CA PHE A 64 -8.21 10.26 9.47
C PHE A 64 -8.65 11.27 10.56
N ILE A 65 -7.75 11.68 11.46
CA ILE A 65 -8.02 12.76 12.45
C ILE A 65 -8.35 14.07 11.72
N SER A 66 -7.70 14.31 10.59
CA SER A 66 -7.85 15.53 9.79
C SER A 66 -9.02 15.47 8.80
N LEU A 67 -9.99 14.56 9.01
CA LEU A 67 -11.12 14.43 8.10
C LEU A 67 -12.03 15.67 8.13
N PRO A 68 -12.39 16.21 6.95
CA PRO A 68 -13.29 17.35 6.85
C PRO A 68 -14.74 16.94 7.04
N ALA A 69 -15.61 17.88 7.45
CA ALA A 69 -17.03 17.59 7.67
C ALA A 69 -17.83 17.30 6.38
N THR A 70 -17.38 17.82 5.22
CA THR A 70 -18.15 17.69 3.97
C THR A 70 -17.76 16.45 3.18
N LEU A 71 -18.76 15.68 2.72
CA LEU A 71 -18.55 14.42 1.97
C LEU A 71 -17.68 14.61 0.72
N TYR A 72 -17.77 15.76 0.04
CA TYR A 72 -16.93 16.07 -1.12
C TYR A 72 -15.44 16.10 -0.75
N LEU A 73 -15.09 16.72 0.39
CA LEU A 73 -13.71 16.82 0.85
C LEU A 73 -13.25 15.50 1.51
N VAL A 74 -14.13 14.78 2.21
CA VAL A 74 -13.85 13.42 2.74
C VAL A 74 -13.38 12.51 1.62
N LYS A 75 -14.11 12.49 0.50
CA LYS A 75 -13.75 11.75 -0.71
C LYS A 75 -12.35 12.10 -1.22
N LYS A 76 -11.94 13.37 -1.16
CA LYS A 76 -10.60 13.81 -1.57
C LYS A 76 -9.53 13.23 -0.63
N VAL A 77 -9.75 13.30 0.67
CA VAL A 77 -8.83 12.78 1.69
C VAL A 77 -8.72 11.26 1.60
N LEU A 78 -9.82 10.51 1.54
CA LEU A 78 -9.79 9.04 1.44
C LEU A 78 -8.99 8.55 0.21
N ARG A 79 -9.11 9.25 -0.92
CA ARG A 79 -8.31 8.92 -2.11
C ARG A 79 -6.83 9.23 -1.95
N LYS A 80 -6.50 10.30 -1.22
CA LYS A 80 -5.11 10.64 -0.87
C LYS A 80 -4.53 9.54 0.01
N ILE A 81 -5.23 9.16 1.08
CA ILE A 81 -4.84 8.06 1.98
C ILE A 81 -4.62 6.79 1.16
N LEU A 82 -5.61 6.34 0.39
CA LEU A 82 -5.46 5.13 -0.42
C LEU A 82 -4.30 5.19 -1.41
N ARG A 83 -4.03 6.35 -2.03
CA ARG A 83 -2.88 6.48 -2.94
C ARG A 83 -1.57 6.22 -2.20
N THR A 84 -1.42 6.79 -1.02
CA THR A 84 -0.23 6.60 -0.17
C THR A 84 -0.14 5.15 0.32
N VAL A 85 -1.23 4.56 0.80
CA VAL A 85 -1.27 3.17 1.27
C VAL A 85 -0.95 2.19 0.15
N ASN A 86 -1.54 2.34 -1.03
CA ASN A 86 -1.24 1.48 -2.18
C ASN A 86 0.23 1.60 -2.64
N LYS A 87 0.87 2.75 -2.43
CA LYS A 87 2.30 2.93 -2.69
C LYS A 87 3.14 2.07 -1.73
N TYR A 88 2.85 2.13 -0.44
CA TYR A 88 3.52 1.31 0.58
C TYR A 88 3.26 -0.19 0.41
N ILE A 89 2.04 -0.59 0.04
CA ILE A 89 1.71 -1.96 -0.35
C ILE A 89 2.60 -2.40 -1.51
N LYS A 90 2.71 -1.57 -2.56
CA LYS A 90 3.55 -1.88 -3.73
C LYS A 90 5.03 -2.04 -3.38
N TYR A 91 5.54 -1.30 -2.40
CA TYR A 91 6.92 -1.46 -1.93
C TYR A 91 7.14 -2.80 -1.26
N SER A 92 6.18 -3.25 -0.44
CA SER A 92 6.26 -4.58 0.18
C SER A 92 6.16 -5.72 -0.82
N GLY A 93 5.29 -5.58 -1.83
CA GLY A 93 4.95 -6.69 -2.73
C GLY A 93 4.27 -7.87 -2.02
N ASP A 94 3.91 -7.73 -0.74
CA ASP A 94 3.44 -8.79 0.13
C ASP A 94 1.90 -8.77 0.27
N LYS A 95 1.29 -9.96 0.17
CA LYS A 95 -0.17 -10.10 0.19
C LYS A 95 -0.79 -9.96 1.59
N GLN A 96 -0.06 -10.33 2.63
CA GLN A 96 -0.49 -10.10 4.02
C GLN A 96 -0.47 -8.61 4.32
N VAL A 97 0.60 -7.90 3.95
CA VAL A 97 0.70 -6.43 4.07
C VAL A 97 -0.43 -5.73 3.31
N GLU A 98 -0.70 -6.16 2.07
CA GLU A 98 -1.82 -5.64 1.27
C GLU A 98 -3.15 -5.81 2.02
N THR A 99 -3.42 -7.01 2.51
CA THR A 99 -4.69 -7.36 3.15
C THR A 99 -4.88 -6.59 4.45
N GLU A 100 -3.87 -6.57 5.31
CA GLU A 100 -3.95 -5.94 6.61
C GLU A 100 -4.14 -4.42 6.52
N LEU A 101 -3.39 -3.75 5.64
CA LEU A 101 -3.51 -2.30 5.47
C LEU A 101 -4.86 -1.90 4.85
N LEU A 102 -5.39 -2.70 3.91
CA LEU A 102 -6.70 -2.42 3.33
C LEU A 102 -7.84 -2.68 4.33
N ILE A 103 -7.76 -3.75 5.14
CA ILE A 103 -8.71 -3.98 6.24
C ILE A 103 -8.67 -2.81 7.22
N TYR A 104 -7.47 -2.36 7.61
CA TYR A 104 -7.32 -1.23 8.51
C TYR A 104 -7.97 0.03 7.94
N PHE A 105 -7.68 0.37 6.68
CA PHE A 105 -8.33 1.49 6.00
C PHE A 105 -9.87 1.40 6.04
N CYS A 106 -10.44 0.23 5.70
CA CYS A 106 -11.88 0.02 5.73
C CYS A 106 -12.46 0.18 7.15
N SER A 107 -11.77 -0.32 8.17
CA SER A 107 -12.18 -0.16 9.58
C SER A 107 -12.22 1.31 9.99
N LYS A 108 -11.22 2.11 9.61
CA LYS A 108 -11.17 3.55 9.87
C LYS A 108 -12.30 4.30 9.19
N VAL A 109 -12.65 3.92 7.95
CA VAL A 109 -13.82 4.48 7.24
C VAL A 109 -15.12 4.24 8.01
N LYS A 110 -15.31 3.02 8.54
CA LYS A 110 -16.50 2.67 9.35
C LYS A 110 -16.53 3.42 10.68
N GLN A 111 -15.40 3.47 11.39
CA GLN A 111 -15.26 4.17 12.66
C GLN A 111 -15.48 5.68 12.54
N ALA A 112 -15.11 6.28 11.41
CA ALA A 112 -15.35 7.70 11.13
C ALA A 112 -16.83 8.02 10.79
N HIS A 113 -17.74 7.04 10.83
CA HIS A 113 -19.16 7.18 10.54
C HIS A 113 -19.47 7.91 9.23
N ILE A 114 -18.62 7.67 8.21
CA ILE A 114 -18.78 8.29 6.89
C ILE A 114 -20.05 7.75 6.23
N ALA A 115 -20.96 8.64 5.84
CA ALA A 115 -22.21 8.28 5.16
C ALA A 115 -21.96 7.82 3.72
N LEU A 116 -21.50 6.57 3.55
CA LEU A 116 -21.19 5.95 2.27
C LEU A 116 -22.42 5.84 1.36
N ASP A 117 -23.58 5.56 1.95
CA ASP A 117 -24.89 5.47 1.29
C ASP A 117 -25.29 6.77 0.58
N LYS A 118 -24.86 7.92 1.11
CA LYS A 118 -25.14 9.25 0.54
C LYS A 118 -24.23 9.61 -0.63
N SER A 119 -23.25 8.76 -0.97
CA SER A 119 -22.36 8.99 -2.10
C SER A 119 -21.97 7.70 -2.80
N THR A 120 -22.55 7.46 -3.97
CA THR A 120 -22.20 6.32 -4.85
C THR A 120 -20.70 6.17 -5.07
N VAL A 121 -19.99 7.29 -5.17
CA VAL A 121 -18.55 7.33 -5.38
C VAL A 121 -17.77 6.86 -4.15
N LEU A 122 -18.19 7.24 -2.94
CA LEU A 122 -17.58 6.76 -1.70
C LEU A 122 -17.91 5.29 -1.46
N ASN A 123 -19.15 4.89 -1.71
CA ASN A 123 -19.58 3.50 -1.63
C ASN A 123 -18.74 2.61 -2.57
N ASN A 124 -18.61 3.00 -3.84
CA ASN A 124 -17.80 2.26 -4.81
C ASN A 124 -16.32 2.19 -4.42
N LEU A 125 -15.76 3.26 -3.83
CA LEU A 125 -14.38 3.27 -3.35
C LEU A 125 -14.18 2.24 -2.23
N PHE A 126 -15.13 2.17 -1.30
CA PHE A 126 -15.12 1.21 -0.18
C PHE A 126 -15.28 -0.23 -0.68
N GLU A 127 -16.31 -0.49 -1.49
CA GLU A 127 -16.57 -1.80 -2.10
C GLU A 127 -15.38 -2.31 -2.92
N GLN A 128 -14.69 -1.42 -3.64
CA GLN A 128 -13.49 -1.79 -4.38
C GLN A 128 -12.36 -2.27 -3.45
N GLN A 129 -12.22 -1.71 -2.25
CA GLN A 129 -11.22 -2.20 -1.30
C GLN A 129 -11.62 -3.57 -0.75
N LEU A 130 -12.90 -3.80 -0.43
CA LEU A 130 -13.40 -5.12 -0.03
C LEU A 130 -13.12 -6.18 -1.09
N LYS A 131 -13.32 -5.88 -2.37
CA LYS A 131 -12.99 -6.78 -3.48
C LYS A 131 -11.50 -7.07 -3.59
N LYS A 132 -10.63 -6.09 -3.34
CA LYS A 132 -9.17 -6.30 -3.32
C LYS A 132 -8.75 -7.17 -2.16
N ILE A 133 -9.30 -6.92 -0.97
CA ILE A 133 -9.07 -7.72 0.23
C ILE A 133 -9.47 -9.17 -0.06
N ASP A 134 -10.67 -9.41 -0.59
CA ASP A 134 -11.14 -10.74 -0.95
C ASP A 134 -10.20 -11.46 -1.91
N LYS A 135 -9.77 -10.76 -2.98
CA LYS A 135 -8.81 -11.31 -3.95
C LYS A 135 -7.44 -11.61 -3.33
N ALA A 136 -6.95 -10.75 -2.45
CA ALA A 136 -5.66 -10.94 -1.79
C ALA A 136 -5.71 -12.14 -0.83
N ILE A 137 -6.76 -12.23 -0.01
CA ILE A 137 -7.02 -13.37 0.88
C ILE A 137 -7.03 -14.68 0.08
N ASN A 138 -7.83 -14.77 -0.98
CA ASN A 138 -7.97 -16.00 -1.77
C ASN A 138 -6.67 -16.47 -2.45
N SER A 139 -5.63 -15.63 -2.52
CA SER A 139 -4.32 -15.99 -3.07
C SER A 139 -3.34 -16.54 -2.03
N MET A 140 -3.71 -16.55 -0.75
CA MET A 140 -2.87 -17.03 0.36
C MET A 140 -3.16 -18.48 0.74
N HIS A 141 -2.33 -19.03 1.64
CA HIS A 141 -2.57 -20.33 2.27
C HIS A 141 -3.85 -20.33 3.12
N GLU A 142 -4.50 -21.50 3.29
CA GLU A 142 -5.80 -21.65 3.95
C GLU A 142 -5.82 -21.12 5.39
N ASP A 143 -4.77 -21.34 6.17
CA ASP A 143 -4.67 -20.83 7.54
C ASP A 143 -4.74 -19.29 7.60
N LEU A 144 -3.93 -18.63 6.76
CA LEU A 144 -3.96 -17.17 6.64
C LEU A 144 -5.30 -16.67 6.11
N GLN A 145 -5.92 -17.43 5.20
CA GLN A 145 -7.26 -17.08 4.74
C GLN A 145 -8.26 -17.04 5.89
N TYR A 146 -8.27 -18.08 6.73
CA TYR A 146 -9.15 -18.16 7.88
C TYR A 146 -8.96 -16.95 8.83
N ASP A 147 -7.71 -16.65 9.17
CA ASP A 147 -7.38 -15.55 10.08
C ASP A 147 -7.80 -14.19 9.53
N PHE A 148 -7.47 -13.89 8.27
CA PHE A 148 -7.85 -12.61 7.66
C PHE A 148 -9.36 -12.48 7.41
N ARG A 149 -10.06 -13.58 7.12
CA ARG A 149 -11.53 -13.58 7.01
C ARG A 149 -12.18 -13.24 8.36
N ARG A 150 -11.64 -13.78 9.45
CA ARG A 150 -12.10 -13.47 10.81
C ARG A 150 -11.82 -12.01 11.16
N LEU A 151 -10.61 -11.52 10.86
CA LEU A 151 -10.23 -10.13 11.08
C LEU A 151 -11.13 -9.17 10.30
N LEU A 152 -11.37 -9.43 9.00
CA LEU A 152 -12.23 -8.60 8.16
C LEU A 152 -13.65 -8.48 8.73
N LYS A 153 -14.25 -9.61 9.12
CA LYS A 153 -15.60 -9.64 9.72
C LYS A 153 -15.69 -8.87 11.04
N ALA A 154 -14.63 -8.85 11.83
CA ALA A 154 -14.58 -8.09 13.08
C ALA A 154 -14.39 -6.59 12.87
N SER A 155 -13.89 -6.18 11.70
CA SER A 155 -13.45 -4.80 11.44
C SER A 155 -14.42 -3.94 10.63
N VAL A 156 -15.34 -4.55 9.88
CA VAL A 156 -16.19 -3.90 8.86
C VAL A 156 -17.65 -4.28 9.02
#